data_AF-A0A2S2QYP7-F1
#
_entry.id   AF-A0A2S2QYP7-F1
#
_cell.length_a   1.000
_cell.length_b   1.000
_cell.length_c   1.000
_cell.angle_alpha   90.00
_cell.angle_beta   90.00
_cell.angle_gamma   90.00
#
_symmetry.space_group_name_H-M   'P 1'
#
loop_
_entity.id
_entity.type
_entity.pdbx_description
1 polymer ?
#
loop_
_entity_poly.entity_id
_entity_poly.type
_entity_poly.pdbx_seq_one_letter_code
_entity_poly.pdbx_strand_id
1 'polypeptide(L)'
;VRRTVENAFGIAARVFRVLRKPIMLKPNNADRVIFAITCLHNYLLTKKNTRSLYTPFGSLDHETSDSQILPGTWREEGMPTSSLLSLNRNGPKNFNATAKYVRKEFMNYFVSVDGELPWQYNRCLLNQEMIPLSLA
;
A
#
# COMPACT_ATOMS: atom_id res chain seq x y z
N VAL A 1 -6.54 -1.57 -6.42
CA VAL A 1 -6.42 -0.22 -5.78
C VAL A 1 -7.13 -0.16 -4.43
N ARG A 2 -8.41 -0.54 -4.32
CA ARG A 2 -9.16 -0.49 -3.05
C ARG A 2 -8.49 -1.24 -1.88
N ARG A 3 -8.06 -2.50 -2.09
CA ARG A 3 -7.32 -3.30 -1.08
C ARG A 3 -6.10 -2.56 -0.54
N THR A 4 -5.28 -1.97 -1.42
CA THR A 4 -4.07 -1.23 -1.04
C THR A 4 -4.40 -0.02 -0.16
N VAL A 5 -5.44 0.74 -0.52
CA VAL A 5 -5.87 1.91 0.25
C VAL A 5 -6.46 1.51 1.59
N GLU A 6 -7.30 0.46 1.63
CA GLU A 6 -7.89 -0.06 2.86
C GLU A 6 -6.81 -0.60 3.80
N ASN A 7 -5.86 -1.37 3.29
CA ASN A 7 -4.70 -1.84 4.06
C ASN A 7 -3.89 -0.67 4.65
N ALA A 8 -3.53 0.33 3.85
CA ALA A 8 -2.75 1.47 4.32
C ALA A 8 -3.49 2.27 5.40
N PHE A 9 -4.77 2.61 5.13
CA PHE A 9 -5.61 3.31 6.09
C PHE A 9 -5.84 2.48 7.36
N GLY A 10 -6.05 1.17 7.22
CA GLY A 10 -6.24 0.22 8.31
C GLY A 10 -5.07 0.19 9.29
N ILE A 11 -3.86 0.06 8.77
CA ILE A 11 -2.62 0.14 9.57
C ILE A 11 -2.51 1.52 10.24
N ALA A 12 -2.76 2.60 9.49
CA ALA A 12 -2.70 3.95 10.03
C ALA A 12 -3.72 4.15 11.15
N ALA A 13 -4.97 3.70 10.99
CA ALA A 13 -6.02 3.81 12.00
C ALA A 13 -5.76 2.89 13.21
N ARG A 14 -5.15 1.72 13.01
CA ARG A 14 -4.70 0.85 14.10
C ARG A 14 -3.68 1.57 14.99
N VAL A 15 -2.73 2.28 14.42
CA VAL A 15 -1.70 2.97 15.23
C VAL A 15 -2.16 4.35 15.71
N PHE A 16 -2.70 5.16 14.81
CA PHE A 16 -3.16 6.52 15.06
C PHE A 16 -4.65 6.53 15.38
N ARG A 17 -4.98 6.27 16.65
CA ARG A 17 -6.37 6.15 17.14
C ARG A 17 -7.26 7.36 16.85
N VAL A 18 -6.71 8.53 16.57
CA VAL A 18 -7.46 9.72 16.13
C VAL A 18 -8.26 9.47 14.84
N LEU A 19 -7.81 8.57 13.96
CA LEU A 19 -8.51 8.21 12.72
C LEU A 19 -9.70 7.26 12.96
N ARG A 20 -9.84 6.68 14.15
CA ARG A 20 -10.89 5.72 14.48
C ARG A 20 -12.22 6.39 14.80
N LYS A 21 -12.25 7.70 14.98
CA LYS A 21 -13.46 8.47 15.32
C LYS A 21 -13.51 9.75 14.50
N PRO A 22 -14.68 10.40 14.36
CA PRO A 22 -14.75 11.72 13.79
C PRO A 22 -13.76 12.67 14.47
N ILE A 23 -12.97 13.38 13.66
CA ILE A 23 -11.94 14.30 14.16
C ILE A 23 -12.65 15.58 14.59
N MET A 24 -12.76 15.81 15.90
CA MET A 24 -13.41 16.97 16.51
C MET A 24 -12.50 18.22 16.48
N LEU A 25 -11.96 18.55 15.30
CA LEU A 25 -11.10 19.72 15.08
C LEU A 25 -11.64 20.57 13.93
N LYS A 26 -11.26 21.85 13.89
CA LYS A 26 -11.48 22.69 12.71
C LYS A 26 -10.77 22.07 11.49
N PRO A 27 -11.30 22.19 10.27
CA PRO A 27 -10.73 21.59 9.06
C PRO A 27 -9.22 21.81 8.91
N ASN A 28 -8.76 23.06 9.03
CA ASN A 28 -7.34 23.41 8.93
C ASN A 28 -6.44 22.67 9.93
N ASN A 29 -6.96 22.33 11.12
CA ASN A 29 -6.21 21.57 12.11
C ASN A 29 -6.30 20.06 11.85
N ALA A 30 -7.44 19.57 11.38
CA ALA A 30 -7.58 18.19 10.94
C ALA A 30 -6.60 17.88 9.79
N ASP A 31 -6.47 18.77 8.81
CA ASP A 31 -5.52 18.60 7.69
C ASP A 31 -4.08 18.45 8.18
N ARG A 32 -3.66 19.29 9.13
CA ARG A 32 -2.32 19.20 9.76
C ARG A 32 -2.11 17.84 10.43
N VAL A 33 -3.12 17.32 11.14
CA VAL A 33 -3.06 16.00 11.76
C VAL A 33 -2.92 14.92 10.69
N ILE A 34 -3.69 14.98 9.60
CA ILE A 34 -3.61 14.02 8.49
C ILE A 34 -2.24 14.06 7.81
N PHE A 35 -1.68 15.23 7.55
CA PHE A 35 -0.34 15.36 6.97
C PHE A 35 0.73 14.79 7.90
N ALA A 36 0.68 15.11 9.19
CA ALA A 36 1.61 14.56 10.17
C ALA A 36 1.53 13.03 10.22
N ILE A 37 0.33 12.46 10.22
CA ILE A 37 0.11 11.00 10.18
C ILE A 37 0.67 10.40 8.90
N THR A 38 0.46 11.03 7.75
CA THR A 38 0.94 10.54 6.46
C THR A 38 2.47 10.52 6.42
N CYS A 39 3.12 11.60 6.87
CA CYS A 39 4.58 11.66 6.98
C CYS A 39 5.11 10.58 7.93
N LEU A 40 4.49 10.41 9.09
CA LEU A 40 4.92 9.43 10.07
C LEU A 40 4.69 7.98 9.61
N HIS A 41 3.56 7.71 8.94
CA HIS A 41 3.28 6.42 8.31
C HIS A 41 4.39 6.04 7.31
N ASN A 42 4.75 6.96 6.43
CA ASN A 42 5.82 6.74 5.45
C ASN A 42 7.19 6.56 6.12
N TYR A 43 7.48 7.36 7.14
CA TYR A 43 8.72 7.26 7.91
C TYR A 43 8.85 5.89 8.61
N LEU A 44 7.80 5.43 9.29
CA LEU A 44 7.78 4.15 9.99
C LEU A 44 7.95 2.96 9.02
N LEU A 45 7.48 3.11 7.79
CA LEU A 45 7.69 2.15 6.73
C LEU A 45 9.11 2.19 6.13
N THR A 46 9.96 3.18 6.42
CA THR A 46 11.24 3.34 5.71
C THR A 46 12.32 2.36 6.17
N LYS A 47 12.44 2.11 7.48
CA LYS A 47 13.51 1.25 8.04
C LYS A 47 12.98 -0.15 8.33
N LYS A 48 13.79 -1.20 8.12
CA LYS A 48 13.37 -2.60 8.32
C LYS A 48 12.90 -2.87 9.76
N ASN A 49 13.64 -2.37 10.74
CA ASN A 49 13.34 -2.57 12.17
C ASN A 49 12.04 -1.86 12.60
N THR A 50 11.77 -0.66 12.08
CA THR A 50 10.53 0.06 12.37
C THR A 50 9.36 -0.54 11.61
N ARG A 51 9.58 -0.96 10.35
CA ARG A 51 8.56 -1.59 9.51
C ARG A 51 8.07 -2.90 10.11
N SER A 52 8.95 -3.76 10.64
CA SER A 52 8.53 -5.01 11.26
C SER A 52 7.66 -4.81 12.50
N LEU A 53 7.83 -3.69 13.22
CA LEU A 53 7.00 -3.33 14.37
C LEU A 53 5.70 -2.64 13.95
N TYR A 54 5.75 -1.79 12.92
CA TYR A 54 4.61 -1.01 12.44
C TYR A 54 3.63 -1.85 11.60
N THR A 55 4.17 -2.70 10.74
CA THR A 55 3.45 -3.65 9.87
C THR A 55 4.06 -5.04 10.05
N PRO A 56 3.77 -5.75 11.15
CA PRO A 56 4.25 -7.11 11.36
C PRO A 56 3.72 -8.07 10.28
N PHE A 57 4.34 -9.23 10.15
CA PHE A 57 3.87 -10.25 9.20
C PHE A 57 2.40 -10.62 9.47
N GLY A 58 1.60 -10.74 8.41
CA GLY A 58 0.15 -10.99 8.53
C GLY A 58 -0.68 -9.76 8.90
N SER A 59 -0.07 -8.58 9.06
CA SER A 59 -0.81 -7.35 9.34
C SER A 59 -1.56 -6.76 8.15
N LEU A 60 -1.31 -7.22 6.92
CA LEU A 60 -1.94 -6.73 5.69
C LEU A 60 -2.77 -7.85 5.06
N ASP A 61 -3.75 -7.49 4.23
CA ASP A 61 -4.44 -8.47 3.41
C ASP A 61 -3.44 -9.10 2.40
N HIS A 62 -3.38 -10.42 2.36
CA HIS A 62 -2.51 -11.18 1.45
C HIS A 62 -3.32 -12.11 0.56
N GLU A 63 -2.79 -12.40 -0.62
CA GLU A 63 -3.44 -13.26 -1.61
C GLU A 63 -2.78 -14.63 -1.59
N THR A 64 -3.59 -15.66 -1.34
CA THR A 64 -3.15 -17.06 -1.33
C THR A 64 -2.94 -17.56 -2.77
N SER A 65 -2.23 -18.67 -2.93
CA SER A 65 -2.08 -19.39 -4.22
C SER A 65 -3.40 -19.60 -4.94
N ASP A 66 -4.49 -19.80 -4.18
CA ASP A 66 -5.82 -20.08 -4.70
C ASP A 66 -6.61 -18.81 -5.08
N SER A 67 -5.92 -17.66 -5.20
CA SER A 67 -6.51 -16.33 -5.48
C SER A 67 -7.53 -15.87 -4.43
N GLN A 68 -7.55 -16.49 -3.26
CA GLN A 68 -8.34 -16.05 -2.12
C GLN A 68 -7.61 -14.95 -1.36
N ILE A 69 -8.37 -13.98 -0.84
CA ILE A 69 -7.81 -12.90 -0.02
C ILE A 69 -7.93 -13.31 1.43
N LEU A 70 -6.79 -13.53 2.08
CA LEU A 70 -6.71 -13.68 3.52
C LEU A 70 -6.69 -12.29 4.17
N PRO A 71 -7.64 -11.95 5.06
CA PRO A 71 -7.67 -10.66 5.73
C PRO A 71 -6.47 -10.49 6.67
N GLY A 72 -5.90 -9.29 6.70
CA GLY A 72 -4.82 -8.95 7.63
C GLY A 72 -5.33 -8.67 9.05
N THR A 73 -4.47 -8.88 10.05
CA THR A 73 -4.81 -8.68 11.47
C THR A 73 -5.23 -7.25 11.82
N TRP A 74 -4.93 -6.27 10.96
CA TRP A 74 -5.42 -4.90 11.11
C TRP A 74 -6.95 -4.79 11.15
N ARG A 75 -7.68 -5.78 10.58
CA ARG A 75 -9.14 -5.81 10.53
C ARG A 75 -9.78 -6.27 11.85
N GLU A 76 -9.03 -6.97 12.70
CA GLU A 76 -9.55 -7.59 13.93
C GLU A 76 -9.19 -6.79 15.20
N GLU A 77 -7.98 -6.23 15.25
CA GLU A 77 -7.42 -5.73 16.52
C GLU A 77 -7.83 -4.29 16.85
N GLY A 78 -8.83 -4.15 17.73
CA GLY A 78 -9.20 -2.88 18.35
C GLY A 78 -9.82 -1.84 17.40
N MET A 79 -10.18 -2.24 16.18
CA MET A 79 -10.89 -1.38 15.25
C MET A 79 -12.33 -1.15 15.72
N PRO A 80 -12.83 0.09 15.63
CA PRO A 80 -14.18 0.41 16.06
C PRO A 80 -15.20 -0.24 15.11
N THR A 81 -16.13 -1.01 15.67
CA THR A 81 -17.18 -1.70 14.92
C THR A 81 -18.23 -0.75 14.33
N SER A 82 -18.34 0.47 14.85
CA SER A 82 -19.40 1.42 14.50
C SER A 82 -18.96 2.58 13.60
N SER A 83 -17.69 2.97 13.58
CA SER A 83 -17.23 4.16 12.85
C SER A 83 -16.46 3.84 11.55
N LEU A 84 -15.89 2.64 11.42
CA LEU A 84 -15.16 2.21 10.23
C LEU A 84 -15.89 1.04 9.55
N LEU A 85 -17.06 1.37 9.01
CA LEU A 85 -17.93 0.40 8.36
C LEU A 85 -17.31 -0.13 7.07
N SER A 86 -17.42 -1.45 6.86
CA SER A 86 -17.09 -2.09 5.59
C SER A 86 -17.95 -1.49 4.49
N LEU A 87 -17.32 -0.69 3.64
CA LEU A 87 -17.98 -0.11 2.49
C LEU A 87 -18.39 -1.21 1.51
N ASN A 88 -19.65 -1.16 1.07
CA ASN A 88 -20.14 -2.13 0.11
C ASN A 88 -19.32 -2.06 -1.17
N ARG A 89 -19.00 -3.22 -1.72
CA ARG A 89 -18.18 -3.32 -2.92
C ARG A 89 -19.09 -2.93 -4.10
N ASN A 90 -19.08 -1.64 -4.47
CA ASN A 90 -19.69 -1.22 -5.74
C ASN A 90 -19.16 -2.16 -6.82
N GLY A 91 -20.08 -2.76 -7.58
CA GLY A 91 -19.87 -3.92 -8.46
C GLY A 91 -18.61 -3.84 -9.32
N PRO A 92 -18.19 -4.97 -9.93
CA PRO A 92 -16.86 -5.10 -10.52
C PRO A 92 -16.49 -3.87 -11.35
N LYS A 93 -15.59 -3.04 -10.80
CA LYS A 93 -14.87 -2.00 -11.54
C LYS A 93 -13.84 -2.72 -12.40
N ASN A 94 -14.33 -3.57 -13.30
CA ASN A 94 -13.54 -4.09 -14.38
C ASN A 94 -13.17 -2.87 -15.20
N PHE A 95 -11.89 -2.49 -15.16
CA PHE A 95 -11.33 -1.69 -16.24
C PHE A 95 -11.78 -2.34 -17.55
N ASN A 96 -12.33 -1.53 -18.45
CA ASN A 96 -12.74 -1.97 -19.78
C ASN A 96 -11.68 -2.95 -20.34
N ALA A 97 -12.10 -4.07 -20.94
CA ALA A 97 -11.19 -5.05 -21.51
C ALA A 97 -10.13 -4.39 -22.41
N THR A 98 -10.53 -3.37 -23.18
CA THR A 98 -9.63 -2.52 -23.97
C THR A 98 -8.59 -1.80 -23.12
N ALA A 99 -8.96 -1.23 -21.97
CA ALA A 99 -8.02 -0.55 -21.09
C ALA A 99 -7.01 -1.52 -20.46
N LYS A 100 -7.42 -2.76 -20.14
CA LYS A 100 -6.51 -3.82 -19.68
C LYS A 100 -5.54 -4.22 -20.79
N TYR A 101 -6.04 -4.38 -22.01
CA TYR A 101 -5.24 -4.69 -23.18
C TYR A 101 -4.20 -3.60 -23.45
N VAL A 102 -4.62 -2.33 -23.56
CA VAL A 102 -3.73 -1.18 -23.76
C VAL A 102 -2.67 -1.09 -22.67
N ARG A 103 -3.04 -1.30 -21.39
CA ARG A 103 -2.06 -1.33 -20.29
C ARG A 103 -1.03 -2.44 -20.47
N LYS A 104 -1.46 -3.63 -20.93
CA LYS A 104 -0.58 -4.77 -21.14
C LYS A 104 0.35 -4.56 -22.35
N GLU A 105 -0.18 -4.01 -23.44
CA GLU A 105 0.61 -3.60 -24.61
C GLU A 105 1.71 -2.61 -24.21
N PHE A 106 1.37 -1.52 -23.52
CA PHE A 106 2.38 -0.56 -23.06
C PHE A 106 3.36 -1.16 -22.05
N MET A 107 2.90 -2.01 -21.13
CA MET A 107 3.80 -2.71 -20.22
C MET A 107 4.82 -3.55 -20.99
N ASN A 108 4.39 -4.31 -21.99
CA ASN A 108 5.28 -5.14 -22.79
C ASN A 108 6.27 -4.28 -23.59
N TYR A 109 5.80 -3.17 -24.17
CA TYR A 109 6.65 -2.24 -24.89
C TYR A 109 7.74 -1.61 -24.00
N PHE A 110 7.39 -1.10 -22.82
CA PHE A 110 8.38 -0.47 -21.92
C PHE A 110 9.38 -1.45 -21.29
N VAL A 111 9.17 -2.75 -21.46
CA VAL A 111 10.07 -3.84 -21.01
C VAL A 111 10.79 -4.50 -22.21
N SER A 112 10.46 -4.11 -23.45
CA SER A 112 11.18 -4.55 -24.64
C SER A 112 12.42 -3.68 -24.88
N VAL A 113 13.33 -4.19 -25.71
CA VAL A 113 14.55 -3.49 -26.13
C VAL A 113 14.22 -2.13 -26.80
N ASP A 114 13.06 -2.01 -27.45
CA ASP A 114 12.65 -0.78 -28.15
C ASP A 114 12.10 0.30 -27.22
N GLY A 115 11.56 -0.09 -26.05
CA GLY A 115 10.92 0.81 -25.09
C GLY A 115 11.63 0.93 -23.74
N GLU A 116 12.67 0.13 -23.50
CA GLU A 116 13.51 0.25 -22.33
C GLU A 116 14.33 1.54 -22.36
N LEU A 117 14.51 2.14 -21.19
CA LEU A 117 15.27 3.37 -21.03
C LEU A 117 16.46 3.10 -20.11
N PRO A 118 17.68 3.53 -20.48
CA PRO A 118 18.89 3.20 -19.71
C PRO A 118 18.83 3.55 -18.22
N TRP A 119 18.07 4.56 -17.83
CA TRP A 119 17.92 4.97 -16.43
C TRP A 119 17.00 4.05 -15.59
N GLN A 120 16.20 3.19 -16.22
CA GLN A 120 15.33 2.25 -15.50
C GLN A 120 16.15 1.28 -14.65
N TYR A 121 17.31 0.83 -15.14
CA TYR A 121 18.23 -0.04 -14.40
C TYR A 121 18.81 0.66 -13.16
N ASN A 122 19.09 1.97 -13.25
CA ASN A 122 19.60 2.74 -12.11
C ASN A 122 18.57 2.79 -10.96
N ARG A 123 17.27 2.86 -11.28
CA ARG A 123 16.18 2.84 -10.29
C ARG A 123 15.95 1.45 -9.69
N CYS A 124 16.18 0.38 -10.44
CA CYS A 124 16.12 -0.99 -9.93
C CYS A 124 17.29 -1.28 -8.96
N LEU A 125 18.49 -0.77 -9.27
CA LEU A 125 19.71 -0.99 -8.47
C LEU A 125 19.73 -0.20 -7.15
N LEU A 126 19.00 0.92 -7.03
CA LEU A 126 18.88 1.66 -5.75
C LEU A 126 18.07 0.90 -4.68
N ASN A 127 17.38 -0.18 -5.04
CA ASN A 127 16.73 -1.10 -4.09
C ASN A 127 17.57 -2.37 -3.82
N GLN A 128 18.78 -2.49 -4.40
CA GLN A 128 19.70 -3.61 -4.23
C GLN A 128 21.02 -3.15 -3.56
N GLU A 129 20.96 -2.63 -2.33
CA GLU A 129 22.07 -2.89 -1.42
C GLU A 129 22.01 -4.38 -0.99
N MET A 130 22.45 -5.27 -1.88
CA MET A 130 23.00 -6.61 -1.63
C MET A 130 23.04 -7.40 -2.94
N ILE A 131 24.20 -7.43 -3.58
CA ILE A 131 25.08 -8.60 -3.73
C ILE A 131 26.20 -8.11 -4.66
N PRO A 132 27.45 -7.97 -4.19
CA PRO A 132 28.55 -7.78 -5.12
C PRO A 132 28.69 -9.09 -5.91
N LEU A 133 28.40 -9.03 -7.21
CA LEU A 133 28.96 -9.98 -8.17
C LEU A 133 30.46 -9.71 -8.24
N SER A 134 31.20 -10.25 -7.26
CA SER A 134 32.63 -10.45 -7.42
C SER A 134 32.81 -11.61 -8.40
N LEU A 135 33.48 -11.30 -9.50
CA LEU A 135 34.07 -12.23 -10.45
C LEU A 135 34.66 -13.49 -9.77
N ALA A 136 34.22 -14.66 -10.21
CA ALA A 136 35.01 -15.82 -10.64
C ALA A 136 34.07 -16.97 -11.04
#